data_AF-A0A7W9EET3-F1
#
_entry.id   AF-A0A7W9EET3-F1
#
_cell.length_a   1.000
_cell.length_b   1.000
_cell.length_c   1.000
_cell.angle_alpha   90.00
_cell.angle_beta   90.00
_cell.angle_gamma   90.00
#
_symmetry.space_group_name_H-M   'P 1'
#
loop_
_entity.id
_entity.type
_entity.pdbx_description
1 polymer ?
#
loop_
_entity_poly.entity_id
_entity_poly.type
_entity_poly.pdbx_seq_one_letter_code
_entity_poly.pdbx_strand_id
1 'polypeptide(L)'
;MALIKVLDPTARRADDNASAGPDAGSLVGKRVGFRLDQIWRSWDWISEVWAAKFREAGAEVVFWRSAGRSGDEGERMNAEYQDFLKTIDVSVVGLANCGSCTGWTIRDAIASANAGVPTTAIATKNFEDFAHELAARGGRSGLRVHVLPYPLNELKRDEVEAIGEAYFEGALAAMGASLTAQEKAA
;
A
#
# COMPACT_ATOMS: atom_id res chain seq x y z
N MET A 1 8.74 -28.80 39.63
CA MET A 1 7.63 -28.24 38.82
C MET A 1 8.24 -27.31 37.78
N ALA A 2 8.01 -27.55 36.49
CA ALA A 2 8.48 -26.62 35.46
C ALA A 2 7.57 -25.39 35.42
N LEU A 3 8.15 -24.19 35.45
CA LEU A 3 7.42 -22.94 35.32
C LEU A 3 7.02 -22.76 33.85
N ILE A 4 5.72 -22.63 33.56
CA ILE A 4 5.23 -22.28 32.22
C ILE A 4 5.07 -20.76 32.17
N LYS A 5 5.77 -20.12 31.22
CA LYS A 5 5.58 -18.69 30.92
C LYS A 5 4.43 -18.55 29.92
N VAL A 6 3.29 -18.04 30.39
CA VAL A 6 2.18 -17.63 29.52
C VAL A 6 2.49 -16.22 29.02
N LEU A 7 2.49 -16.05 27.70
CA LEU A 7 2.64 -14.73 27.07
C LEU A 7 1.26 -14.08 26.95
N ASP A 8 1.19 -12.77 27.19
CA ASP A 8 0.00 -11.97 26.94
C ASP A 8 -0.07 -11.60 25.45
N PRO A 9 -1.03 -12.12 24.68
CA PRO A 9 -1.17 -11.81 23.26
C PRO A 9 -1.78 -10.42 22.99
N THR A 10 -2.11 -9.65 24.04
CA THR A 10 -2.76 -8.33 23.96
C THR A 10 -1.82 -7.16 24.21
N ALA A 11 -0.53 -7.44 24.47
CA ALA A 11 0.47 -6.40 24.69
C ALA A 11 0.54 -5.42 23.50
N ARG A 12 0.48 -4.12 23.81
CA ARG A 12 0.65 -3.04 22.82
C ARG A 12 2.12 -2.68 22.67
N ARG A 13 2.51 -2.31 21.46
CA ARG A 13 3.86 -1.79 21.18
C ARG A 13 4.02 -0.39 21.77
N ALA A 14 5.14 -0.15 22.43
CA ALA A 14 5.50 1.16 22.96
C ALA A 14 6.22 2.04 21.92
N ASP A 15 6.75 1.42 20.86
CA ASP A 15 7.53 2.03 19.77
C ASP A 15 6.66 2.40 18.55
N ASP A 16 5.37 2.66 18.75
CA ASP A 16 4.46 2.99 17.66
C ASP A 16 4.75 4.36 17.04
N ASN A 17 4.69 4.42 15.71
CA ASN A 17 4.79 5.66 14.94
C ASN A 17 3.42 6.05 14.38
N ALA A 18 2.82 7.06 15.02
CA ALA A 18 1.54 7.64 14.64
C ALA A 18 1.62 8.65 13.48
N SER A 19 2.83 8.94 12.96
CA SER A 19 2.99 9.78 11.77
C SER A 19 2.63 9.01 10.50
N ALA A 20 1.88 9.65 9.62
CA ALA A 20 1.62 9.15 8.26
C ALA A 20 2.87 9.12 7.37
N GLY A 21 3.95 9.77 7.80
CA GLY A 21 5.14 10.01 6.99
C GLY A 21 4.97 11.21 6.06
N PRO A 22 5.96 11.51 5.21
CA PRO A 22 5.88 12.62 4.27
C PRO A 22 4.74 12.43 3.27
N ASP A 23 4.16 13.55 2.84
CA ASP A 23 3.23 13.59 1.71
C ASP A 23 3.98 13.28 0.41
N ALA A 24 3.29 12.65 -0.55
CA ALA A 24 3.87 12.36 -1.85
C ALA A 24 4.13 13.64 -2.67
N GLY A 25 3.42 14.74 -2.43
CA GLY A 25 3.58 16.00 -3.16
C GLY A 25 3.30 15.86 -4.66
N SER A 26 3.91 16.73 -5.47
CA SER A 26 3.78 16.65 -6.94
C SER A 26 4.34 15.32 -7.47
N LEU A 27 3.54 14.60 -8.25
CA LEU A 27 3.95 13.35 -8.90
C LEU A 27 4.69 13.57 -10.23
N VAL A 28 4.68 14.79 -10.78
CA VAL A 28 5.41 15.13 -12.01
C VAL A 28 6.89 14.78 -11.86
N GLY A 29 7.43 13.95 -12.75
CA GLY A 29 8.82 13.50 -12.75
C GLY A 29 9.19 12.51 -11.64
N LYS A 30 8.24 12.11 -10.79
CA LYS A 30 8.46 11.07 -9.77
C LYS A 30 8.24 9.69 -10.33
N ARG A 31 8.88 8.70 -9.71
CA ARG A 31 8.68 7.29 -9.99
C ARG A 31 7.75 6.67 -8.94
N VAL A 32 6.52 6.39 -9.35
CA VAL A 32 5.49 5.78 -8.51
C VAL A 32 5.54 4.25 -8.64
N GLY A 33 5.77 3.57 -7.51
CA GLY A 33 5.78 2.13 -7.42
C GLY A 33 4.45 1.57 -6.94
N PHE A 34 3.90 0.62 -7.70
CA PHE A 34 2.76 -0.17 -7.27
C PHE A 34 3.21 -1.57 -6.84
N ARG A 35 2.89 -1.94 -5.61
CA ARG A 35 2.98 -3.32 -5.14
C ARG A 35 1.67 -4.04 -5.44
N LEU A 36 1.78 -5.14 -6.17
CA LEU A 36 0.67 -6.03 -6.53
C LEU A 36 0.82 -7.42 -5.87
N ASP A 37 -0.29 -8.15 -5.78
CA ASP A 37 -0.32 -9.59 -5.48
C ASP A 37 -0.67 -10.41 -6.73
N GLN A 38 -0.86 -11.72 -6.61
CA GLN A 38 -1.22 -12.61 -7.73
C GLN A 38 -2.70 -13.01 -7.74
N ILE A 39 -3.49 -12.54 -6.77
CA ILE A 39 -4.82 -13.07 -6.47
C ILE A 39 -5.91 -12.13 -7.01
N TRP A 40 -5.73 -10.82 -6.87
CA TRP A 40 -6.79 -9.85 -7.10
C TRP A 40 -6.65 -9.14 -8.44
N ARG A 41 -7.24 -9.72 -9.50
CA ARG A 41 -7.36 -9.06 -10.82
C ARG A 41 -7.97 -7.67 -10.75
N SER A 42 -8.87 -7.43 -9.80
CA SER A 42 -9.48 -6.12 -9.61
C SER A 42 -8.46 -5.07 -9.19
N TRP A 43 -7.41 -5.47 -8.46
CA TRP A 43 -6.32 -4.57 -8.11
C TRP A 43 -5.44 -4.25 -9.31
N ASP A 44 -5.19 -5.24 -10.19
CA ASP A 44 -4.50 -4.99 -11.46
C ASP A 44 -5.21 -3.90 -12.26
N TRP A 45 -6.52 -4.05 -12.48
CA TRP A 45 -7.31 -3.10 -13.28
C TRP A 45 -7.35 -1.69 -12.67
N ILE A 46 -7.58 -1.56 -11.37
CA ILE A 46 -7.57 -0.24 -10.70
C ILE A 46 -6.17 0.39 -10.79
N SER A 47 -5.12 -0.39 -10.54
CA SER A 47 -3.75 0.11 -10.61
C SER A 47 -3.35 0.53 -12.02
N GLU A 48 -3.87 -0.13 -13.07
CA GLU A 48 -3.69 0.27 -14.47
C GLU A 48 -4.36 1.62 -14.77
N VAL A 49 -5.60 1.82 -14.31
CA VAL A 49 -6.34 3.09 -14.45
C VAL A 49 -5.57 4.23 -13.78
N TRP A 50 -5.15 4.04 -12.53
CA TRP A 50 -4.40 5.07 -11.80
C TRP A 50 -3.03 5.33 -12.40
N ALA A 51 -2.33 4.27 -12.85
CA ALA A 51 -1.04 4.39 -13.50
C ALA A 51 -1.14 5.20 -14.81
N ALA A 52 -2.21 5.04 -15.58
CA ALA A 52 -2.42 5.84 -16.80
C ALA A 52 -2.51 7.34 -16.48
N LYS A 53 -3.28 7.71 -15.45
CA LYS A 53 -3.42 9.11 -15.01
C LYS A 53 -2.12 9.69 -14.45
N PHE A 54 -1.39 8.90 -13.66
CA PHE A 54 -0.07 9.32 -13.16
C PHE A 54 0.93 9.54 -14.30
N ARG A 55 0.94 8.68 -15.32
CA ARG A 55 1.79 8.85 -16.50
C ARG A 55 1.39 10.06 -17.34
N GLU A 56 0.10 10.32 -17.51
CA GLU A 56 -0.41 11.52 -18.19
C GLU A 56 0.04 12.80 -17.47
N ALA A 57 0.09 12.77 -16.14
CA ALA A 57 0.65 13.85 -15.32
C ALA A 57 2.19 13.92 -15.34
N GLY A 58 2.88 13.06 -16.08
CA GLY A 58 4.34 13.07 -16.22
C GLY A 58 5.11 12.31 -15.13
N ALA A 59 4.45 11.43 -14.37
CA ALA A 59 5.14 10.48 -13.50
C ALA A 59 5.63 9.26 -14.28
N GLU A 60 6.73 8.64 -13.85
CA GLU A 60 7.05 7.26 -14.21
C GLU A 60 6.26 6.31 -13.31
N VAL A 61 5.70 5.23 -13.85
CA VAL A 61 4.99 4.22 -13.04
C VAL A 61 5.54 2.84 -13.30
N VAL A 62 5.92 2.17 -12.21
CA VAL A 62 6.46 0.81 -12.21
C VAL A 62 5.71 -0.12 -11.28
N PHE A 63 5.63 -1.39 -11.67
CA PHE A 63 4.91 -2.41 -10.91
C PHE A 63 5.91 -3.45 -10.38
N TRP A 64 5.74 -3.81 -9.11
CA TRP A 64 6.38 -4.97 -8.52
C TRP A 64 5.30 -5.94 -8.04
N ARG A 65 5.37 -7.19 -8.49
CA ARG A 65 4.39 -8.21 -8.14
C ARG A 65 5.00 -9.19 -7.17
N SER A 66 4.39 -9.30 -6.00
CA SER A 66 4.81 -10.30 -5.02
C SER A 66 4.44 -11.72 -5.43
N ALA A 67 5.26 -12.68 -5.00
CA ALA A 67 5.03 -14.11 -5.15
C ALA A 67 5.08 -14.82 -3.78
N GLY A 68 5.69 -16.01 -3.70
CA GLY A 68 5.76 -16.81 -2.47
C GLY A 68 6.38 -16.06 -1.29
N ARG A 69 5.94 -16.41 -0.08
CA ARG A 69 6.20 -15.64 1.16
C ARG A 69 6.91 -16.43 2.26
N SER A 70 7.44 -17.59 1.94
CA SER A 70 8.07 -18.51 2.89
C SER A 70 9.27 -19.21 2.26
N GLY A 71 10.22 -19.64 3.11
CA GLY A 71 11.46 -20.28 2.67
C GLY A 71 12.29 -19.37 1.76
N ASP A 72 13.14 -19.99 0.94
CA ASP A 72 14.07 -19.32 0.02
C ASP A 72 13.36 -18.34 -0.93
N GLU A 73 12.14 -18.68 -1.38
CA GLU A 73 11.36 -17.77 -2.23
C GLU A 73 10.93 -16.52 -1.46
N GLY A 74 10.51 -16.66 -0.20
CA GLY A 74 10.14 -15.54 0.65
C GLY A 74 11.31 -14.61 0.95
N GLU A 75 12.49 -15.18 1.21
CA GLU A 75 13.72 -14.39 1.42
C GLU A 75 14.11 -13.61 0.17
N ARG A 76 14.06 -14.28 -1.00
CA ARG A 76 14.30 -13.64 -2.30
C ARG A 76 13.29 -12.52 -2.58
N MET A 77 12.00 -12.77 -2.38
CA MET A 77 10.94 -11.76 -2.56
C MET A 77 11.14 -10.56 -1.63
N ASN A 78 11.56 -10.79 -0.40
CA ASN A 78 11.86 -9.70 0.52
C ASN A 78 13.06 -8.87 0.03
N ALA A 79 14.14 -9.51 -0.42
CA ALA A 79 15.30 -8.81 -0.98
C ALA A 79 14.93 -8.00 -2.23
N GLU A 80 14.18 -8.60 -3.17
CA GLU A 80 13.69 -7.92 -4.37
C GLU A 80 12.80 -6.74 -4.04
N TYR A 81 11.93 -6.86 -3.02
CA TYR A 81 11.11 -5.73 -2.58
C TYR A 81 11.96 -4.60 -2.00
N GLN A 82 12.98 -4.91 -1.20
CA GLN A 82 13.91 -3.88 -0.70
C GLN A 82 14.66 -3.19 -1.84
N ASP A 83 15.05 -3.92 -2.88
CA ASP A 83 15.69 -3.32 -4.06
C ASP A 83 14.70 -2.46 -4.86
N PHE A 84 13.45 -2.92 -5.02
CA PHE A 84 12.39 -2.14 -5.65
C PHE A 84 12.14 -0.81 -4.94
N LEU A 85 12.08 -0.81 -3.59
CA LEU A 85 11.86 0.41 -2.80
C LEU A 85 12.95 1.48 -3.00
N LYS A 86 14.19 1.08 -3.32
CA LYS A 86 15.28 2.02 -3.63
C LYS A 86 15.11 2.71 -4.99
N THR A 87 14.22 2.20 -5.83
CA THR A 87 14.00 2.71 -7.19
C THR A 87 12.78 3.62 -7.30
N ILE A 88 12.02 3.84 -6.24
CA ILE A 88 10.74 4.57 -6.31
C ILE A 88 10.72 5.73 -5.33
N ASP A 89 9.99 6.79 -5.68
CA ASP A 89 9.78 7.97 -4.84
C ASP A 89 8.49 7.91 -4.02
N VAL A 90 7.53 7.09 -4.46
CA VAL A 90 6.20 6.95 -3.85
C VAL A 90 5.74 5.49 -3.99
N SER A 91 5.09 4.95 -2.98
CA SER A 91 4.66 3.55 -2.93
C SER A 91 3.15 3.42 -2.69
N VAL A 92 2.47 2.68 -3.58
CA VAL A 92 1.06 2.32 -3.48
C VAL A 92 0.97 0.81 -3.31
N VAL A 93 0.44 0.33 -2.18
CA VAL A 93 0.52 -1.08 -1.80
C VAL A 93 -0.87 -1.66 -1.66
N GLY A 94 -1.23 -2.60 -2.54
CA GLY A 94 -2.53 -3.28 -2.49
C GLY A 94 -2.45 -4.76 -2.86
N LEU A 95 -3.52 -5.53 -2.67
CA LEU A 95 -4.82 -5.11 -2.12
C LEU A 95 -5.14 -5.85 -0.81
N ALA A 96 -5.52 -5.11 0.24
CA ALA A 96 -6.09 -5.67 1.46
C ALA A 96 -7.59 -6.00 1.25
N ASN A 97 -7.88 -7.26 0.86
CA ASN A 97 -9.21 -7.73 0.46
C ASN A 97 -9.63 -9.08 1.09
N CYS A 98 -8.84 -9.59 2.03
CA CYS A 98 -8.98 -10.89 2.67
C CYS A 98 -8.02 -10.97 3.87
N GLY A 99 -8.23 -11.90 4.81
CA GLY A 99 -7.39 -11.99 6.02
C GLY A 99 -5.89 -12.08 5.72
N SER A 100 -5.47 -13.01 4.86
CA SER A 100 -4.05 -13.22 4.55
C SER A 100 -3.44 -12.11 3.69
N CYS A 101 -4.14 -11.67 2.65
CA CYS A 101 -3.67 -10.61 1.76
C CYS A 101 -3.62 -9.25 2.47
N THR A 102 -4.55 -8.94 3.38
CA THR A 102 -4.47 -7.77 4.25
C THR A 102 -3.20 -7.82 5.12
N GLY A 103 -2.87 -8.99 5.67
CA GLY A 103 -1.60 -9.25 6.34
C GLY A 103 -0.38 -8.85 5.52
N TRP A 104 -0.28 -9.35 4.29
CA TRP A 104 0.86 -9.08 3.41
C TRP A 104 0.90 -7.66 2.87
N THR A 105 -0.25 -7.08 2.53
CA THR A 105 -0.34 -5.69 2.05
C THR A 105 0.13 -4.72 3.13
N ILE A 106 -0.33 -4.89 4.37
CA ILE A 106 0.08 -4.00 5.47
C ILE A 106 1.53 -4.23 5.86
N ARG A 107 2.01 -5.47 5.87
CA ARG A 107 3.43 -5.76 6.10
C ARG A 107 4.34 -5.04 5.09
N ASP A 108 4.03 -5.16 3.81
CA ASP A 108 4.83 -4.54 2.73
C ASP A 108 4.73 -3.00 2.82
N ALA A 109 3.55 -2.45 3.10
CA ALA A 109 3.35 -1.02 3.29
C ALA A 109 4.14 -0.47 4.50
N ILE A 110 4.21 -1.20 5.61
CA ILE A 110 5.05 -0.85 6.76
C ILE A 110 6.53 -0.87 6.37
N ALA A 111 6.99 -1.88 5.64
CA ALA A 111 8.37 -1.94 5.18
C ALA A 111 8.72 -0.75 4.28
N SER A 112 7.84 -0.39 3.34
CA SER A 112 7.97 0.79 2.49
C SER A 112 8.04 2.09 3.29
N ALA A 113 7.13 2.26 4.26
CA ALA A 113 7.13 3.45 5.12
C ALA A 113 8.37 3.51 6.03
N ASN A 114 8.89 2.36 6.49
CA ASN A 114 10.13 2.23 7.26
C ASN A 114 11.38 2.51 6.42
N ALA A 115 11.33 2.29 5.11
CA ALA A 115 12.37 2.72 4.18
C ALA A 115 12.33 4.24 3.88
N GLY A 116 11.37 4.98 4.45
CA GLY A 116 11.24 6.43 4.26
C GLY A 116 10.47 6.83 3.00
N VAL A 117 9.88 5.88 2.28
CA VAL A 117 9.10 6.16 1.06
C VAL A 117 7.69 6.62 1.45
N PRO A 118 7.18 7.77 0.93
CA PRO A 118 5.76 8.12 1.00
C PRO A 118 4.88 6.94 0.58
N THR A 119 4.11 6.39 1.51
CA THR A 119 3.41 5.11 1.31
C THR A 119 1.93 5.23 1.61
N THR A 120 1.11 4.65 0.73
CA THR A 120 -0.34 4.46 0.95
C THR A 120 -0.71 3.01 0.71
N ALA A 121 -1.31 2.38 1.71
CA ALA A 121 -1.90 1.05 1.58
C ALA A 121 -3.34 1.16 1.03
N ILE A 122 -3.74 0.21 0.20
CA ILE A 122 -5.09 0.14 -0.36
C ILE A 122 -5.82 -1.04 0.27
N ALA A 123 -6.95 -0.74 0.90
CA ALA A 123 -7.85 -1.71 1.51
C ALA A 123 -9.24 -1.64 0.89
N THR A 124 -10.01 -2.70 1.07
CA THR A 124 -11.45 -2.68 0.79
C THR A 124 -12.23 -2.50 2.07
N LYS A 125 -13.47 -1.99 1.97
CA LYS A 125 -14.27 -1.57 3.13
C LYS A 125 -14.39 -2.61 4.24
N ASN A 126 -14.56 -3.89 3.90
CA ASN A 126 -14.69 -4.97 4.89
C ASN A 126 -13.39 -5.28 5.65
N PHE A 127 -12.24 -4.77 5.18
CA PHE A 127 -10.92 -5.02 5.77
C PHE A 127 -10.22 -3.75 6.26
N GLU A 128 -10.92 -2.62 6.29
CA GLU A 128 -10.40 -1.32 6.77
C GLU A 128 -9.92 -1.40 8.23
N ASP A 129 -10.80 -1.80 9.15
CA ASP A 129 -10.45 -1.90 10.58
C ASP A 129 -9.29 -2.87 10.80
N PHE A 130 -9.28 -3.99 10.07
CA PHE A 130 -8.21 -4.98 10.17
C PHE A 130 -6.89 -4.44 9.61
N ALA A 131 -6.91 -3.67 8.53
CA ALA A 131 -5.73 -3.02 7.99
C ALA A 131 -5.10 -2.05 9.00
N HIS A 132 -5.92 -1.22 9.66
CA HIS A 132 -5.46 -0.30 10.71
C HIS A 132 -4.93 -1.03 11.95
N GLU A 133 -5.60 -2.09 12.40
CA GLU A 133 -5.14 -2.90 13.53
C GLU A 133 -3.78 -3.55 13.25
N LEU A 134 -3.58 -4.09 12.04
CA LEU A 134 -2.28 -4.63 11.65
C LEU A 134 -1.20 -3.56 11.53
N ALA A 135 -1.56 -2.36 11.06
CA ALA A 135 -0.63 -1.23 10.99
C ALA A 135 -0.15 -0.81 12.39
N ALA A 136 -1.08 -0.67 13.34
CA ALA A 136 -0.78 -0.37 14.74
C ALA A 136 0.06 -1.48 15.40
N ARG A 137 -0.29 -2.75 15.21
CA ARG A 137 0.51 -3.89 15.71
C ARG A 137 1.91 -3.93 15.10
N GLY A 138 2.05 -3.49 13.86
CA GLY A 138 3.34 -3.37 13.18
C GLY A 138 4.16 -2.14 13.59
N GLY A 139 3.65 -1.29 14.49
CA GLY A 139 4.33 -0.07 14.97
C GLY A 139 4.18 1.15 14.05
N ARG A 140 3.15 1.16 13.21
CA ARG A 140 2.86 2.22 12.22
C ARG A 140 1.37 2.58 12.24
N SER A 141 0.81 2.93 13.39
CA SER A 141 -0.62 3.31 13.48
C SER A 141 -1.00 4.49 12.58
N GLY A 142 -0.04 5.36 12.24
CA GLY A 142 -0.24 6.47 11.31
C GLY A 142 -0.27 6.08 9.84
N LEU A 143 0.01 4.83 9.47
CA LEU A 143 0.07 4.39 8.07
C LEU A 143 -1.19 4.80 7.31
N ARG A 144 -0.99 5.45 6.16
CA ARG A 144 -2.09 5.87 5.29
C ARG A 144 -2.78 4.65 4.69
N VAL A 145 -4.09 4.57 4.84
CA VAL A 145 -4.94 3.54 4.23
C VAL A 145 -6.03 4.24 3.42
N HIS A 146 -6.07 3.97 2.12
CA HIS A 146 -7.17 4.40 1.25
C HIS A 146 -8.13 3.23 1.02
N VAL A 147 -9.43 3.49 1.13
CA VAL A 147 -10.46 2.45 1.23
C VAL A 147 -11.36 2.46 -0.01
N LEU A 148 -11.32 1.33 -0.73
CA LEU A 148 -12.17 1.01 -1.87
C LEU A 148 -13.43 0.26 -1.41
N PRO A 149 -14.51 0.20 -2.22
CA PRO A 149 -15.69 -0.60 -1.90
C PRO A 149 -15.39 -2.10 -1.89
N TYR A 150 -16.32 -2.89 -1.36
CA TYR A 150 -16.27 -4.35 -1.32
C TYR A 150 -17.62 -4.94 -1.75
N PRO A 151 -17.67 -6.07 -2.47
CA PRO A 151 -16.54 -6.80 -3.06
C PRO A 151 -16.14 -6.23 -4.44
N LEU A 152 -14.84 -6.27 -4.76
CA LEU A 152 -14.35 -5.86 -6.08
C LEU A 152 -14.23 -7.03 -7.07
N ASN A 153 -13.91 -8.23 -6.58
CA ASN A 153 -13.50 -9.33 -7.46
C ASN A 153 -14.67 -10.05 -8.16
N GLU A 154 -15.88 -9.84 -7.67
CA GLU A 154 -17.13 -10.36 -8.24
C GLU A 154 -17.65 -9.50 -9.39
N LEU A 155 -17.15 -8.27 -9.50
CA LEU A 155 -17.54 -7.31 -10.53
C LEU A 155 -16.82 -7.57 -11.85
N LYS A 156 -17.41 -7.10 -12.94
CA LYS A 156 -16.77 -7.09 -14.25
C LYS A 156 -15.71 -5.99 -14.32
N ARG A 157 -14.83 -6.10 -15.32
CA ARG A 157 -13.70 -5.17 -15.49
C ARG A 157 -14.15 -3.72 -15.63
N ASP A 158 -15.17 -3.46 -16.44
CA ASP A 158 -15.74 -2.13 -16.65
C ASP A 158 -16.29 -1.51 -15.35
N GLU A 159 -16.96 -2.32 -14.52
CA GLU A 159 -17.45 -1.89 -13.20
C GLU A 159 -16.29 -1.57 -12.24
N VAL A 160 -15.23 -2.38 -12.23
CA VAL A 160 -14.04 -2.15 -11.40
C VAL A 160 -13.25 -0.93 -11.87
N GLU A 161 -13.10 -0.73 -13.18
CA GLU A 161 -12.43 0.44 -13.74
C GLU A 161 -13.21 1.72 -13.41
N ALA A 162 -14.54 1.69 -13.48
CA ALA A 162 -15.39 2.81 -13.05
C ALA A 162 -15.22 3.13 -11.55
N ILE A 163 -15.03 2.11 -10.70
CA ILE A 163 -14.67 2.31 -9.30
C ILE A 163 -13.27 2.93 -9.18
N GLY A 164 -12.29 2.44 -9.93
CA GLY A 164 -10.95 3.01 -9.98
C GLY A 164 -10.97 4.50 -10.31
N GLU A 165 -11.75 4.89 -11.32
CA GLU A 165 -11.99 6.28 -11.69
C GLU A 165 -12.61 7.10 -10.55
N ALA A 166 -13.71 6.60 -9.97
CA ALA A 166 -14.45 7.31 -8.93
C ALA A 166 -13.64 7.52 -7.62
N TYR A 167 -12.69 6.63 -7.33
CA TYR A 167 -11.89 6.67 -6.09
C TYR A 167 -10.50 7.29 -6.28
N PHE A 168 -10.14 7.68 -7.50
CA PHE A 168 -8.81 8.22 -7.81
C PHE A 168 -8.47 9.49 -7.03
N GLU A 169 -9.39 10.46 -6.97
CA GLU A 169 -9.19 11.71 -6.21
C GLU A 169 -9.00 11.43 -4.71
N GLY A 170 -9.74 10.48 -4.17
CA GLY A 170 -9.57 10.03 -2.78
C GLY A 170 -8.21 9.37 -2.55
N ALA A 171 -7.68 8.64 -3.53
CA ALA A 171 -6.34 8.06 -3.47
C ALA A 171 -5.26 9.15 -3.49
N LEU A 172 -5.39 10.17 -4.36
CA LEU A 172 -4.49 11.32 -4.38
C LEU A 172 -4.48 12.07 -3.04
N ALA A 173 -5.67 12.35 -2.50
CA ALA A 173 -5.81 13.00 -1.20
C ALA A 173 -5.17 12.18 -0.08
N ALA A 174 -5.41 10.85 -0.07
CA ALA A 174 -4.77 9.95 0.89
C ALA A 174 -3.25 9.98 0.73
N MET A 175 -2.71 9.98 -0.48
CA MET A 175 -1.26 10.04 -0.71
C MET A 175 -0.62 11.39 -0.32
N GLY A 176 -1.43 12.44 -0.12
CA GLY A 176 -0.93 13.82 -0.07
C GLY A 176 -0.28 14.22 -1.41
N ALA A 177 -0.82 13.73 -2.52
CA ALA A 177 -0.25 13.88 -3.86
C ALA A 177 -0.96 14.96 -4.67
N SER A 178 -0.23 15.57 -5.62
CA SER A 178 -0.80 16.42 -6.67
C SER A 178 -0.32 15.97 -8.05
N LEU A 179 -1.17 16.12 -9.07
CA LEU A 179 -0.80 15.85 -10.47
C LEU A 179 -0.18 17.06 -11.17
N THR A 180 -0.24 18.24 -10.56
CA THR A 180 0.38 19.46 -11.07
C THR A 180 1.75 19.65 -10.47
N ALA A 181 2.65 20.29 -11.23
CA ALA A 181 3.93 20.73 -10.70
C ALA A 181 3.69 21.69 -9.52
N GLN A 182 4.48 21.53 -8.44
CA GLN A 182 4.48 22.52 -7.36
C GLN A 182 5.08 23.82 -7.89
N GLU A 183 4.33 24.92 -7.80
CA GLU A 183 4.90 26.26 -8.00
C GLU A 183 6.00 26.46 -6.96
N LYS A 184 7.23 26.69 -7.40
CA LYS A 184 8.32 27.05 -6.48
C LYS A 184 7.93 28.35 -5.80
N ALA A 185 7.67 28.31 -4.50
CA ALA A 185 7.67 29.50 -3.67
C ALA A 185 9.03 30.19 -3.84
N ALA A 186 9.01 31.40 -4.39
CA ALA A 186 10.17 32.25 -4.66
C ALA A 186 10.77 32.81 -3.36
#